data_AF-A0A2S2BUG5-F1
#
_entry.id   AF-A0A2S2BUG5-F1
#
_cell.length_a   1.000
_cell.length_b   1.000
_cell.length_c   1.000
_cell.angle_alpha   90.00
_cell.angle_beta   90.00
_cell.angle_gamma   90.00
#
_symmetry.space_group_name_H-M   'P 1'
#
loop_
_entity.id
_entity.type
_entity.pdbx_description
1 polymer ?
#
loop_
_entity_poly.entity_id
_entity_poly.type
_entity_poly.pdbx_seq_one_letter_code
_entity_poly.pdbx_strand_id
1 'polypeptide(L)'
;MIDTGDCAGSRAERGTAFTPHRFGQDSVRPGVRIISPVSVAARRFLYFSEVLPSTAAAVTNKGGSENHGRCTMSGVSGNGLADHQFDALKDAIHSVYSELDSAGGTDRFLEEVSREALVLVPGAHLAGVTVLLDNGDATTRAATDRVVVDVDRVQYDAGDGPCLEAARTQTITRADSEEATRRWPSFAHSARRLGVASYLSAPILLEGKYLGALNVYGRDAHGFTRADAAVLNVLLVAVRYALDGASRLEEARRRGEQLETAMKSRAVIEQAKGAIMAARRVSADEAFKVLVTESKNRNIKLRVIAEAMLHTLQEG
;
A
#
# COMPACT_ATOMS: atom_id res chain seq x y z
N MET A 1 54.45 22.39 11.51
CA MET A 1 53.86 23.73 11.66
C MET A 1 52.58 23.72 10.83
N ILE A 2 51.40 23.67 11.48
CA ILE A 2 50.05 23.84 10.89
C ILE A 2 49.64 22.66 9.94
N ASP A 3 48.58 21.85 10.07
CA ASP A 3 47.19 21.97 10.61
C ASP A 3 46.22 22.70 9.65
N THR A 4 44.90 22.48 9.50
CA THR A 4 43.88 21.62 10.11
C THR A 4 42.95 21.10 8.98
N GLY A 5 42.10 20.06 9.15
CA GLY A 5 41.18 19.69 8.04
C GLY A 5 40.25 18.47 8.18
N ASP A 6 39.57 18.29 9.32
CA ASP A 6 38.53 17.26 9.49
C ASP A 6 37.16 17.76 8.97
N CYS A 7 36.35 16.89 8.33
CA CYS A 7 34.95 17.19 8.04
C CYS A 7 34.09 15.94 7.78
N ALA A 8 33.24 15.65 8.76
CA ALA A 8 32.40 14.47 8.89
C ALA A 8 31.29 14.30 7.83
N GLY A 9 30.98 13.02 7.56
CA GLY A 9 29.64 12.49 7.88
C GLY A 9 28.46 12.81 6.95
N SER A 10 28.28 12.00 5.90
CA SER A 10 26.96 11.77 5.31
C SER A 10 26.31 10.53 5.93
N ARG A 11 25.20 10.75 6.63
CA ARG A 11 24.46 9.74 7.39
C ARG A 11 23.48 9.03 6.47
N ALA A 12 23.86 7.87 5.94
CA ALA A 12 22.92 7.02 5.20
C ALA A 12 21.71 6.72 6.10
N GLU A 13 20.52 7.10 5.63
CA GLU A 13 19.29 6.84 6.37
C GLU A 13 19.06 5.32 6.40
N ARG A 14 19.02 4.77 7.61
CA ARG A 14 18.77 3.35 7.81
C ARG A 14 17.32 3.07 7.47
N GLY A 15 17.08 2.54 6.27
CA GLY A 15 15.84 1.85 5.94
C GLY A 15 15.50 0.84 7.03
N THR A 16 14.21 0.72 7.37
CA THR A 16 13.73 -0.11 8.48
C THR A 16 14.13 -1.56 8.26
N ALA A 17 15.18 -2.00 8.96
CA ALA A 17 15.72 -3.34 8.84
C ALA A 17 14.68 -4.36 9.32
N PHE A 18 14.23 -5.21 8.39
CA PHE A 18 13.44 -6.40 8.70
C PHE A 18 14.19 -7.24 9.75
N THR A 19 13.63 -7.29 10.96
CA THR A 19 14.25 -7.97 12.10
C THR A 19 13.41 -9.21 12.41
N PRO A 20 13.89 -10.43 12.14
CA PRO A 20 13.10 -11.63 12.34
C PRO A 20 12.97 -11.94 13.83
N HIS A 21 11.87 -11.49 14.44
CA HIS A 21 11.48 -11.93 15.77
C HIS A 21 10.75 -13.27 15.71
N ARG A 22 10.94 -14.11 16.73
CA ARG A 22 10.27 -15.42 16.85
C ARG A 22 8.75 -15.22 16.92
N PHE A 23 8.03 -15.79 15.96
CA PHE A 23 6.58 -15.86 16.03
C PHE A 23 6.12 -16.72 17.21
N GLY A 24 5.23 -16.16 18.03
CA GLY A 24 4.41 -16.94 18.94
C GLY A 24 3.29 -17.62 18.17
N GLN A 25 3.04 -18.91 18.46
CA GLN A 25 1.84 -19.58 17.99
C GLN A 25 0.62 -18.91 18.62
N ASP A 26 -0.27 -18.33 17.83
CA ASP A 26 -1.65 -18.10 18.25
C ASP A 26 -2.60 -17.84 17.08
N SER A 27 -3.84 -18.30 17.26
CA SER A 27 -4.96 -18.13 16.34
C SER A 27 -5.24 -16.69 15.95
N VAL A 28 -5.80 -16.48 14.75
CA VAL A 28 -6.37 -15.22 14.22
C VAL A 28 -7.08 -14.41 15.33
N ARG A 29 -6.42 -13.38 15.85
CA ARG A 29 -6.98 -12.49 16.87
C ARG A 29 -7.72 -11.32 16.17
N PRO A 30 -9.03 -11.13 16.37
CA PRO A 30 -9.70 -9.92 15.90
C PRO A 30 -9.20 -8.72 16.69
N GLY A 31 -8.48 -7.80 16.04
CA GLY A 31 -7.99 -6.56 16.66
C GLY A 31 -6.56 -6.14 16.31
N VAL A 32 -5.78 -6.97 15.62
CA VAL A 32 -4.48 -6.54 15.08
C VAL A 32 -4.71 -5.60 13.90
N ARG A 33 -4.22 -4.36 13.99
CA ARG A 33 -4.30 -3.41 12.88
C ARG A 33 -3.28 -3.83 11.82
N ILE A 34 -3.77 -4.06 10.61
CA ILE A 34 -2.95 -4.06 9.39
C ILE A 34 -2.26 -2.69 9.33
N ILE A 35 -1.08 -2.59 8.69
CA ILE A 35 -0.62 -1.29 8.16
C ILE A 35 -1.63 -0.88 7.08
N SER A 36 -2.73 -0.27 7.50
CA SER A 36 -3.54 0.52 6.62
C SER A 36 -2.63 1.66 6.15
N PRO A 37 -2.47 1.89 4.84
CA PRO A 37 -1.67 3.01 4.35
C PRO A 37 -2.17 4.38 4.85
N VAL A 38 -3.38 4.42 5.43
CA VAL A 38 -4.03 5.52 6.19
C VAL A 38 -3.29 5.91 7.50
N SER A 39 -2.20 5.23 7.90
CA SER A 39 -1.40 5.62 9.09
C SER A 39 0.09 5.81 8.81
N VAL A 40 0.43 6.95 8.18
CA VAL A 40 1.76 7.56 8.24
C VAL A 40 1.67 8.92 8.94
N ALA A 41 2.54 9.15 9.92
CA ALA A 41 2.52 10.36 10.74
C ALA A 41 3.04 11.59 9.96
N ALA A 42 2.35 12.71 10.09
CA ALA A 42 2.53 13.89 9.25
C ALA A 42 3.87 14.64 9.45
N ARG A 43 4.56 14.98 8.34
CA ARG A 43 5.47 16.14 8.24
C ARG A 43 5.38 16.85 6.86
N ARG A 44 4.39 17.73 6.75
CA ARG A 44 4.44 19.11 6.20
C ARG A 44 4.97 19.38 4.76
N PHE A 45 4.03 19.84 3.91
CA PHE A 45 4.10 20.92 2.89
C PHE A 45 4.33 20.63 1.37
N LEU A 46 3.20 20.70 0.64
CA LEU A 46 2.86 21.58 -0.51
C LEU A 46 3.39 21.38 -1.95
N TYR A 47 2.39 21.17 -2.83
CA TYR A 47 2.09 21.80 -4.14
C TYR A 47 2.60 21.25 -5.50
N PHE A 48 1.71 21.47 -6.47
CA PHE A 48 1.75 21.26 -7.94
C PHE A 48 1.77 19.78 -8.41
N SER A 49 0.81 19.28 -9.20
CA SER A 49 0.08 19.76 -10.40
C SER A 49 0.86 19.54 -11.70
N GLU A 50 0.20 18.84 -12.63
CA GLU A 50 0.63 18.45 -13.97
C GLU A 50 1.87 17.53 -14.08
N VAL A 51 1.66 16.33 -14.64
CA VAL A 51 2.41 15.76 -15.79
C VAL A 51 1.82 14.37 -16.09
N LEU A 52 1.12 14.25 -17.22
CA LEU A 52 0.90 13.00 -17.94
C LEU A 52 1.29 13.25 -19.40
N PRO A 53 2.43 12.73 -19.88
CA PRO A 53 2.75 12.79 -21.30
C PRO A 53 1.95 11.73 -22.05
N SER A 54 0.95 12.18 -22.81
CA SER A 54 0.38 11.37 -23.88
C SER A 54 1.43 11.13 -24.96
N THR A 55 1.70 9.88 -25.32
CA THR A 55 2.50 9.53 -26.51
C THR A 55 1.79 8.48 -27.35
N ALA A 56 0.61 8.84 -27.86
CA ALA A 56 0.03 8.22 -29.04
C ALA A 56 0.37 9.10 -30.26
N ALA A 57 1.40 8.73 -31.02
CA ALA A 57 1.79 9.42 -32.26
C ALA A 57 1.82 8.44 -33.44
N ALA A 58 0.88 8.64 -34.35
CA ALA A 58 0.60 7.78 -35.49
C ALA A 58 1.80 7.54 -36.43
N VAL A 59 1.96 6.28 -36.86
CA VAL A 59 2.74 5.95 -38.06
C VAL A 59 1.82 6.12 -39.27
N THR A 60 1.93 7.24 -39.99
CA THR A 60 1.28 7.42 -41.29
C THR A 60 2.25 7.17 -42.43
N ASN A 61 1.91 6.20 -43.27
CA ASN A 61 2.70 5.76 -44.41
C ASN A 61 2.64 6.78 -45.57
N LYS A 62 3.80 7.20 -46.09
CA LYS A 62 3.96 7.75 -47.45
C LYS A 62 5.25 7.21 -48.07
N GLY A 63 5.12 6.58 -49.24
CA GLY A 63 6.25 6.04 -50.00
C GLY A 63 7.03 7.09 -50.79
N GLY A 64 8.30 6.78 -51.05
CA GLY A 64 9.23 7.52 -51.89
C GLY A 64 10.46 6.65 -52.18
N SER A 65 10.78 6.50 -53.46
CA SER A 65 11.69 5.52 -54.09
C SER A 65 13.16 5.52 -53.67
N GLU A 66 13.82 4.36 -53.87
CA GLU A 66 15.23 4.19 -54.29
C GLU A 66 16.38 4.53 -53.29
N ASN A 67 17.52 3.81 -53.23
CA ASN A 67 17.88 2.48 -53.72
C ASN A 67 19.15 1.95 -52.99
N HIS A 68 19.36 0.62 -52.97
CA HIS A 68 20.62 -0.10 -52.64
C HIS A 68 21.37 0.17 -51.31
N GLY A 69 21.09 -0.66 -50.29
CA GLY A 69 21.95 -0.87 -49.12
C GLY A 69 21.65 -2.21 -48.43
N ARG A 70 22.16 -3.33 -48.98
CA ARG A 70 21.78 -4.69 -48.55
C ARG A 70 22.49 -5.14 -47.27
N CYS A 71 22.14 -4.55 -46.13
CA CYS A 71 22.45 -5.09 -44.80
C CYS A 71 21.33 -6.02 -44.35
N THR A 72 21.60 -7.33 -44.32
CA THR A 72 20.73 -8.32 -43.69
C THR A 72 20.78 -8.14 -42.17
N MET A 73 19.85 -7.36 -41.63
CA MET A 73 19.58 -7.33 -40.18
C MET A 73 18.97 -8.67 -39.77
N SER A 74 19.82 -9.57 -39.27
CA SER A 74 19.39 -10.79 -38.59
C SER A 74 18.46 -10.43 -37.44
N GLY A 75 17.33 -11.12 -37.35
CA GLY A 75 16.20 -10.69 -36.53
C GLY A 75 16.51 -10.60 -35.04
N VAL A 76 16.27 -9.41 -34.47
CA VAL A 76 15.99 -9.28 -33.04
C VAL A 76 14.50 -9.52 -32.85
N SER A 77 14.11 -10.77 -32.62
CA SER A 77 12.76 -11.10 -32.16
C SER A 77 12.59 -10.60 -30.71
N GLY A 78 12.17 -9.35 -30.57
CA GLY A 78 11.67 -8.85 -29.30
C GLY A 78 10.32 -9.51 -29.01
N ASN A 79 10.26 -10.40 -28.01
CA ASN A 79 8.99 -10.87 -27.46
C ASN A 79 8.28 -9.68 -26.78
N GLY A 80 7.43 -8.99 -27.53
CA GLY A 80 6.37 -8.17 -26.95
C GLY A 80 5.37 -9.04 -26.19
N LEU A 81 4.56 -8.41 -25.34
CA LEU A 81 3.37 -9.06 -24.80
C LEU A 81 2.46 -9.46 -25.97
N ALA A 82 1.96 -10.69 -25.96
CA ALA A 82 0.98 -11.12 -26.95
C ALA A 82 -0.38 -10.47 -26.67
N ASP A 83 -1.19 -10.21 -27.72
CA ASP A 83 -2.44 -9.46 -27.60
C ASP A 83 -3.38 -9.98 -26.50
N HIS A 84 -3.48 -11.31 -26.36
CA HIS A 84 -4.29 -11.95 -25.30
C HIS A 84 -3.78 -11.66 -23.87
N GLN A 85 -2.46 -11.47 -23.68
CA GLN A 85 -1.89 -11.07 -22.40
C GLN A 85 -2.15 -9.60 -22.11
N PHE A 86 -2.21 -8.76 -23.15
CA PHE A 86 -2.56 -7.34 -23.01
C PHE A 86 -4.03 -7.17 -22.63
N ASP A 87 -4.95 -7.90 -23.26
CA ASP A 87 -6.37 -7.89 -22.89
C ASP A 87 -6.59 -8.43 -21.48
N ALA A 88 -5.99 -9.58 -21.12
CA ALA A 88 -6.06 -10.11 -19.76
C ALA A 88 -5.53 -9.10 -18.73
N LEU A 89 -4.42 -8.40 -19.03
CA LEU A 89 -3.86 -7.37 -18.15
C LEU A 89 -4.78 -6.15 -18.02
N LYS A 90 -5.44 -5.73 -19.10
CA LYS A 90 -6.44 -4.64 -19.08
C LYS A 90 -7.63 -5.02 -18.18
N ASP A 91 -8.15 -6.23 -18.35
CA ASP A 91 -9.30 -6.72 -17.62
C ASP A 91 -8.98 -6.92 -16.13
N ALA A 92 -7.79 -7.47 -15.81
CA ALA A 92 -7.28 -7.59 -14.45
C ALA A 92 -7.13 -6.24 -13.73
N ILE A 93 -6.60 -5.23 -14.44
CA ILE A 93 -6.51 -3.86 -13.89
C ILE A 93 -7.91 -3.31 -13.60
N HIS A 94 -8.89 -3.54 -14.48
CA HIS A 94 -10.28 -3.15 -14.23
C HIS A 94 -10.90 -3.87 -13.03
N SER A 95 -10.69 -5.18 -12.88
CA SER A 95 -11.16 -5.96 -11.72
C SER A 95 -10.61 -5.39 -10.41
N VAL A 96 -9.29 -5.22 -10.33
CA VAL A 96 -8.56 -4.67 -9.16
C VAL A 96 -9.06 -3.28 -8.75
N TYR A 97 -9.35 -2.39 -9.70
CA TYR A 97 -9.95 -1.08 -9.36
C TYR A 97 -11.41 -1.21 -8.88
N SER A 98 -12.21 -2.05 -9.53
CA SER A 98 -13.63 -2.20 -9.19
C SER A 98 -13.85 -2.74 -7.77
N GLU A 99 -12.98 -3.63 -7.29
CA GLU A 99 -13.11 -4.20 -5.95
C GLU A 99 -12.59 -3.29 -4.83
N LEU A 100 -11.76 -2.29 -5.16
CA LEU A 100 -11.36 -1.26 -4.20
C LEU A 100 -12.52 -0.31 -3.84
N ASP A 101 -13.36 0.01 -4.83
CA ASP A 101 -14.57 0.84 -4.64
C ASP A 101 -15.75 0.04 -4.06
N SER A 102 -15.63 -1.28 -3.96
CA SER A 102 -16.69 -2.14 -3.43
C SER A 102 -16.73 -2.15 -1.90
N ALA A 103 -17.90 -2.46 -1.34
CA ALA A 103 -18.11 -2.59 0.10
C ALA A 103 -17.31 -3.75 0.75
N GLY A 104 -16.52 -4.52 -0.01
CA GLY A 104 -15.65 -5.59 0.48
C GLY A 104 -14.39 -5.12 1.20
N GLY A 105 -13.95 -3.88 0.95
CA GLY A 105 -12.75 -3.31 1.57
C GLY A 105 -11.44 -4.01 1.16
N THR A 106 -10.36 -3.68 1.89
CA THR A 106 -8.99 -4.07 1.53
C THR A 106 -8.79 -5.59 1.40
N ASP A 107 -9.48 -6.40 2.20
CA ASP A 107 -9.32 -7.86 2.17
C ASP A 107 -9.72 -8.45 0.82
N ARG A 108 -10.91 -8.09 0.32
CA ARG A 108 -11.43 -8.57 -0.97
C ARG A 108 -10.57 -8.09 -2.13
N PHE A 109 -10.12 -6.83 -2.07
CA PHE A 109 -9.14 -6.28 -3.02
C PHE A 109 -7.86 -7.13 -3.07
N LEU A 110 -7.29 -7.54 -1.93
CA LEU A 110 -6.09 -8.39 -1.89
C LEU A 110 -6.36 -9.83 -2.37
N GLU A 111 -7.56 -10.38 -2.11
CA GLU A 111 -7.99 -11.66 -2.68
C GLU A 111 -8.07 -11.61 -4.21
N GLU A 112 -8.59 -10.51 -4.77
CA GLU A 112 -8.74 -10.36 -6.22
C GLU A 112 -7.37 -10.16 -6.89
N VAL A 113 -6.49 -9.33 -6.32
CA VAL A 113 -5.08 -9.22 -6.75
C VAL A 113 -4.38 -10.58 -6.76
N SER A 114 -4.69 -11.46 -5.80
CA SER A 114 -4.13 -12.81 -5.74
C SER A 114 -4.69 -13.71 -6.85
N ARG A 115 -5.97 -13.58 -7.21
CA ARG A 115 -6.59 -14.33 -8.33
C ARG A 115 -6.07 -13.86 -9.68
N GLU A 116 -6.01 -12.56 -9.90
CA GLU A 116 -5.51 -11.99 -11.16
C GLU A 116 -4.05 -12.37 -11.42
N ALA A 117 -3.22 -12.50 -10.38
CA ALA A 117 -1.88 -13.03 -10.52
C ALA A 117 -1.83 -14.48 -11.09
N LEU A 118 -2.86 -15.31 -10.85
CA LEU A 118 -2.97 -16.64 -11.47
C LEU A 118 -3.41 -16.59 -12.93
N VAL A 119 -4.26 -15.63 -13.29
CA VAL A 119 -4.74 -15.43 -14.68
C VAL A 119 -3.61 -14.89 -15.56
N LEU A 120 -2.84 -13.94 -15.04
CA LEU A 120 -1.83 -13.19 -15.78
C LEU A 120 -0.48 -13.91 -15.95
N VAL A 121 -0.14 -14.85 -15.07
CA VAL A 121 1.17 -15.51 -15.04
C VAL A 121 1.05 -16.99 -15.43
N PRO A 122 1.46 -17.39 -16.65
CA PRO A 122 1.54 -18.79 -17.04
C PRO A 122 2.36 -19.63 -16.05
N GLY A 123 1.85 -20.81 -15.69
CA GLY A 123 2.48 -21.68 -14.68
C GLY A 123 2.29 -21.23 -13.22
N ALA A 124 1.56 -20.14 -12.97
CA ALA A 124 1.11 -19.81 -11.62
C ALA A 124 0.02 -20.80 -11.19
N HIS A 125 0.22 -21.40 -10.02
CA HIS A 125 -0.71 -22.38 -9.44
C HIS A 125 -1.29 -21.91 -8.12
N LEU A 126 -0.55 -21.08 -7.38
CA LEU A 126 -0.92 -20.57 -6.07
C LEU A 126 -0.43 -19.12 -5.97
N ALA A 127 -1.22 -18.23 -5.38
CA ALA A 127 -0.82 -16.85 -5.17
C ALA A 127 -1.40 -16.28 -3.88
N GLY A 128 -0.77 -15.25 -3.34
CA GLY A 128 -1.26 -14.53 -2.17
C GLY A 128 -0.52 -13.24 -1.90
N VAL A 129 -1.09 -12.42 -1.03
CA VAL A 129 -0.48 -11.17 -0.58
C VAL A 129 -0.07 -11.28 0.89
N THR A 130 1.23 -11.18 1.12
CA THR A 130 1.79 -10.84 2.43
C THR A 130 1.64 -9.34 2.68
N VAL A 131 1.20 -8.93 3.87
CA VAL A 131 1.34 -7.55 4.37
C VAL A 131 2.20 -7.52 5.62
N LEU A 132 2.95 -6.41 5.76
CA LEU A 132 3.65 -6.06 6.98
C LEU A 132 2.66 -5.45 7.99
N LEU A 133 2.84 -5.77 9.27
CA LEU A 133 2.05 -5.27 10.40
C LEU A 133 2.82 -4.18 11.17
N ASP A 134 2.12 -3.36 11.96
CA ASP A 134 2.72 -2.24 12.71
C ASP A 134 3.82 -2.68 13.70
N ASN A 135 3.80 -3.94 14.15
CA ASN A 135 4.81 -4.52 15.05
C ASN A 135 6.06 -5.06 14.31
N GLY A 136 6.09 -5.00 12.98
CA GLY A 136 7.16 -5.53 12.14
C GLY A 136 6.96 -6.98 11.67
N ASP A 137 5.90 -7.66 12.10
CA ASP A 137 5.59 -9.02 11.66
C ASP A 137 5.00 -9.02 10.24
N ALA A 138 5.24 -10.09 9.49
CA ALA A 138 4.61 -10.36 8.20
C ALA A 138 3.43 -11.33 8.36
N THR A 139 2.33 -11.12 7.62
CA THR A 139 1.22 -12.07 7.57
C THR A 139 0.64 -12.21 6.16
N THR A 140 0.37 -13.43 5.74
CA THR A 140 -0.38 -13.74 4.51
C THR A 140 -1.84 -13.35 4.73
N ARG A 141 -2.30 -12.28 4.07
CA ARG A 141 -3.63 -11.68 4.32
C ARG A 141 -4.67 -12.07 3.29
N ALA A 142 -4.22 -12.43 2.10
CA ALA A 142 -5.01 -13.05 1.03
C ALA A 142 -4.21 -14.23 0.46
N ALA A 143 -4.92 -15.30 0.08
CA ALA A 143 -4.33 -16.51 -0.48
C ALA A 143 -5.36 -17.24 -1.34
N THR A 144 -4.97 -17.72 -2.51
CA THR A 144 -5.82 -18.53 -3.39
C THR A 144 -5.98 -19.97 -2.90
N ASP A 145 -5.06 -20.45 -2.07
CA ASP A 145 -5.05 -21.79 -1.47
C ASP A 145 -4.35 -21.74 -0.09
N ARG A 146 -4.71 -22.64 0.84
CA ARG A 146 -4.06 -22.77 2.15
C ARG A 146 -2.56 -23.07 2.05
N VAL A 147 -2.12 -23.76 1.00
CA VAL A 147 -0.70 -24.06 0.74
C VAL A 147 0.14 -22.79 0.67
N VAL A 148 -0.42 -21.65 0.22
CA VAL A 148 0.28 -20.35 0.22
C VAL A 148 0.68 -19.93 1.62
N VAL A 149 -0.24 -20.03 2.59
CA VAL A 149 0.00 -19.69 4.00
C VAL A 149 1.03 -20.63 4.62
N ASP A 150 1.00 -21.91 4.27
CA ASP A 150 1.99 -22.88 4.74
C ASP A 150 3.39 -22.62 4.13
N VAL A 151 3.49 -22.24 2.86
CA VAL A 151 4.75 -21.88 2.19
C VAL A 151 5.33 -20.55 2.70
N ASP A 152 4.49 -19.54 2.95
CA ASP A 152 4.90 -18.28 3.58
C ASP A 152 5.44 -18.53 5.00
N ARG A 153 4.74 -19.34 5.82
CA ARG A 153 5.23 -19.73 7.16
C ARG A 153 6.60 -20.38 7.10
N VAL A 154 6.85 -21.28 6.13
CA VAL A 154 8.17 -21.91 5.95
C VAL A 154 9.28 -20.88 5.67
N GLN A 155 9.01 -19.80 4.93
CA GLN A 155 9.99 -18.72 4.71
C GLN A 155 10.32 -17.99 6.02
N TYR A 156 9.29 -17.68 6.82
CA TYR A 156 9.46 -16.95 8.07
C TYR A 156 10.14 -17.80 9.15
N ASP A 157 9.78 -19.09 9.26
CA ASP A 157 10.42 -20.06 10.15
C ASP A 157 11.90 -20.29 9.79
N ALA A 158 12.24 -20.29 8.49
CA ALA A 158 13.61 -20.39 8.01
C ALA A 158 14.40 -19.07 8.11
N GLY A 159 13.72 -17.94 8.28
CA GLY A 159 14.31 -16.59 8.19
C GLY A 159 14.78 -16.20 6.78
N ASP A 160 14.51 -17.03 5.77
CA ASP A 160 14.98 -16.82 4.40
C ASP A 160 14.06 -17.47 3.35
N GLY A 161 14.08 -16.92 2.13
CA GLY A 161 13.17 -17.30 1.04
C GLY A 161 12.85 -16.15 0.08
N PRO A 162 12.10 -16.41 -1.01
CA PRO A 162 11.86 -15.46 -2.10
C PRO A 162 11.13 -14.18 -1.67
N CYS A 163 10.12 -14.26 -0.79
CA CYS A 163 9.40 -13.11 -0.24
C CYS A 163 10.30 -12.27 0.66
N LEU A 164 11.13 -12.93 1.48
CA LEU A 164 12.05 -12.24 2.39
C LEU A 164 13.21 -11.60 1.64
N GLU A 165 13.71 -12.23 0.57
CA GLU A 165 14.70 -11.60 -0.28
C GLU A 165 14.11 -10.40 -1.03
N ALA A 166 12.92 -10.53 -1.63
CA ALA A 166 12.21 -9.41 -2.27
C ALA A 166 11.95 -8.24 -1.30
N ALA A 167 11.67 -8.52 -0.02
CA ALA A 167 11.54 -7.50 1.02
C ALA A 167 12.87 -6.79 1.32
N ARG A 168 13.97 -7.54 1.41
CA ARG A 168 15.32 -7.01 1.69
C ARG A 168 15.92 -6.23 0.52
N THR A 169 15.73 -6.69 -0.72
CA THR A 169 16.28 -6.06 -1.93
C THR A 169 15.37 -4.98 -2.51
N GLN A 170 14.09 -4.97 -2.13
CA GLN A 170 13.03 -4.17 -2.76
C GLN A 170 12.89 -4.42 -4.28
N THR A 171 13.34 -5.58 -4.76
CA THR A 171 13.23 -6.00 -6.17
C THR A 171 12.39 -7.28 -6.31
N ILE A 172 11.82 -7.50 -7.51
CA ILE A 172 11.11 -8.74 -7.82
C ILE A 172 12.09 -9.90 -7.79
N THR A 173 11.86 -10.83 -6.88
CA THR A 173 12.66 -12.04 -6.72
C THR A 173 11.99 -13.18 -7.47
N ARG A 174 12.75 -13.82 -8.36
CA ARG A 174 12.36 -14.99 -9.13
C ARG A 174 13.35 -16.12 -8.87
N ALA A 175 12.86 -17.35 -8.75
CA ALA A 175 13.69 -18.54 -8.66
C ALA A 175 12.98 -19.76 -9.25
N ASP A 176 13.73 -20.59 -9.96
CA ASP A 176 13.36 -21.98 -10.24
C ASP A 176 13.69 -22.92 -9.05
N SER A 177 13.47 -24.22 -9.24
CA SER A 177 13.67 -25.23 -8.18
C SER A 177 15.14 -25.42 -7.80
N GLU A 178 16.07 -25.26 -8.75
CA GLU A 178 17.51 -25.38 -8.53
C GLU A 178 18.07 -24.10 -7.89
N GLU A 179 17.70 -22.94 -8.42
CA GLU A 179 18.04 -21.63 -7.87
C GLU A 179 17.59 -21.50 -6.42
N ALA A 180 16.36 -21.92 -6.10
CA ALA A 180 15.86 -21.92 -4.73
C ALA A 180 16.63 -22.89 -3.82
N THR A 181 17.03 -24.07 -4.33
CA THR A 181 17.84 -25.03 -3.56
C THR A 181 19.23 -24.47 -3.24
N ARG A 182 19.83 -23.70 -4.16
CA ARG A 182 21.12 -23.03 -3.96
C ARG A 182 21.04 -21.80 -3.04
N ARG A 183 19.99 -20.98 -3.17
CA ARG A 183 19.86 -19.70 -2.45
C ARG A 183 19.28 -19.87 -1.05
N TRP A 184 18.24 -20.69 -0.91
CA TRP A 184 17.49 -20.84 0.35
C TRP A 184 17.25 -22.33 0.67
N PRO A 185 18.30 -23.13 0.98
CA PRO A 185 18.21 -24.60 1.01
C PRO A 185 17.14 -25.17 1.96
N SER A 186 17.01 -24.58 3.16
CA SER A 186 16.03 -25.00 4.18
C SER A 186 14.59 -24.74 3.73
N PHE A 187 14.34 -23.55 3.17
CA PHE A 187 13.06 -23.17 2.58
C PHE A 187 12.70 -24.10 1.40
N ALA A 188 13.61 -24.25 0.43
CA ALA A 188 13.36 -25.03 -0.78
C ALA A 188 13.08 -26.51 -0.49
N HIS A 189 13.78 -27.11 0.49
CA HIS A 189 13.49 -28.47 0.94
C HIS A 189 12.04 -28.62 1.46
N SER A 190 11.60 -27.66 2.27
CA SER A 190 10.28 -27.69 2.91
C SER A 190 9.15 -27.31 1.95
N ALA A 191 9.34 -26.30 1.09
CA ALA A 191 8.38 -25.89 0.06
C ALA A 191 8.13 -27.00 -0.98
N ARG A 192 9.16 -27.77 -1.36
CA ARG A 192 9.00 -28.96 -2.22
C ARG A 192 8.09 -30.02 -1.61
N ARG A 193 8.11 -30.20 -0.28
CA ARG A 193 7.18 -31.13 0.42
C ARG A 193 5.73 -30.64 0.43
N LEU A 194 5.50 -29.35 0.17
CA LEU A 194 4.18 -28.75 -0.05
C LEU A 194 3.77 -28.72 -1.54
N GLY A 195 4.59 -29.34 -2.41
CA GLY A 195 4.34 -29.42 -3.85
C GLY A 195 4.58 -28.12 -4.60
N VAL A 196 5.44 -27.24 -4.09
CA VAL A 196 5.87 -26.00 -4.76
C VAL A 196 7.33 -26.15 -5.23
N ALA A 197 7.60 -25.74 -6.47
CA ALA A 197 8.91 -25.89 -7.10
C ALA A 197 9.43 -24.61 -7.77
N SER A 198 8.60 -23.58 -7.96
CA SER A 198 8.99 -22.31 -8.56
C SER A 198 8.35 -21.11 -7.86
N TYR A 199 9.06 -19.97 -7.90
CA TYR A 199 8.81 -18.85 -7.01
C TYR A 199 8.95 -17.50 -7.75
N LEU A 200 7.97 -16.62 -7.56
CA LEU A 200 7.98 -15.23 -8.03
C LEU A 200 7.36 -14.34 -6.96
N SER A 201 8.20 -13.60 -6.23
CA SER A 201 7.79 -12.69 -5.15
C SER A 201 8.08 -11.25 -5.56
N ALA A 202 7.03 -10.43 -5.59
CA ALA A 202 7.09 -9.06 -6.06
C ALA A 202 6.74 -8.09 -4.91
N PRO A 203 7.65 -7.18 -4.50
CA PRO A 203 7.44 -6.33 -3.34
C PRO A 203 6.44 -5.20 -3.64
N ILE A 204 5.50 -5.00 -2.73
CA ILE A 204 4.53 -3.90 -2.75
C ILE A 204 5.17 -2.71 -2.02
N LEU A 205 5.51 -1.68 -2.78
CA LEU A 205 6.17 -0.46 -2.30
C LEU A 205 5.25 0.74 -2.54
N LEU A 206 5.01 1.55 -1.51
CA LEU A 206 4.31 2.82 -1.61
C LEU A 206 5.21 3.93 -1.06
N GLU A 207 5.50 4.95 -1.86
CA GLU A 207 6.42 6.05 -1.50
C GLU A 207 7.79 5.55 -0.95
N GLY A 208 8.30 4.44 -1.50
CA GLY A 208 9.54 3.79 -1.05
C GLY A 208 9.42 2.91 0.21
N LYS A 209 8.31 3.01 0.96
CA LYS A 209 8.00 2.14 2.10
C LYS A 209 7.54 0.77 1.62
N TYR A 210 8.15 -0.30 2.16
CA TYR A 210 7.68 -1.66 1.96
C TYR A 210 6.37 -1.89 2.75
N LEU A 211 5.32 -2.31 2.06
CA LEU A 211 4.02 -2.64 2.65
C LEU A 211 3.79 -4.15 2.75
N GLY A 212 4.47 -4.94 1.93
CA GLY A 212 4.16 -6.36 1.75
C GLY A 212 4.71 -6.91 0.43
N ALA A 213 4.27 -8.09 0.03
CA ALA A 213 4.65 -8.72 -1.23
C ALA A 213 3.47 -9.48 -1.84
N LEU A 214 3.37 -9.46 -3.17
CA LEU A 214 2.56 -10.41 -3.94
C LEU A 214 3.44 -11.61 -4.27
N ASN A 215 3.09 -12.77 -3.72
CA ASN A 215 3.80 -14.03 -3.89
C ASN A 215 3.03 -14.91 -4.86
N VAL A 216 3.73 -15.45 -5.86
CA VAL A 216 3.21 -16.37 -6.88
C VAL A 216 4.10 -17.61 -6.91
N TYR A 217 3.47 -18.78 -6.92
CA TYR A 217 4.13 -20.08 -6.84
C TYR A 217 3.66 -21.02 -7.93
N GLY A 218 4.61 -21.76 -8.50
CA GLY A 218 4.35 -22.80 -9.49
C GLY A 218 4.69 -24.19 -8.94
N ARG A 219 3.99 -25.20 -9.46
CA ARG A 219 4.31 -26.61 -9.20
C ARG A 219 5.39 -27.14 -10.14
N ASP A 220 5.59 -26.48 -11.28
CA ASP A 220 6.62 -26.81 -12.26
C ASP A 220 8.01 -26.35 -11.80
N ALA A 221 9.02 -27.19 -12.06
CA ALA A 221 10.38 -26.95 -11.60
C ALA A 221 11.17 -25.93 -12.43
N HIS A 222 10.71 -25.58 -13.64
CA HIS A 222 11.41 -24.72 -14.60
C HIS A 222 11.39 -23.22 -14.26
N GLY A 223 10.60 -22.79 -13.28
CA GLY A 223 10.52 -21.39 -12.89
C GLY A 223 9.61 -20.54 -13.79
N PHE A 224 9.42 -19.30 -13.37
CA PHE A 224 8.80 -18.25 -14.17
C PHE A 224 9.83 -17.60 -15.09
N THR A 225 9.39 -16.89 -16.12
CA THR A 225 10.23 -16.14 -17.07
C THR A 225 10.46 -14.68 -16.63
N ARG A 226 11.24 -13.92 -17.41
CA ARG A 226 11.34 -12.45 -17.24
C ARG A 226 10.08 -11.72 -17.70
N ALA A 227 9.32 -12.27 -18.65
CA ALA A 227 8.07 -11.67 -19.12
C ALA A 227 7.01 -11.73 -18.01
N ASP A 228 6.91 -12.87 -17.34
CA ASP A 228 5.98 -13.08 -16.21
C ASP A 228 6.24 -12.09 -15.07
N ALA A 229 7.52 -11.89 -14.73
CA ALA A 229 7.93 -10.87 -13.74
C ALA A 229 7.58 -9.44 -14.19
N ALA A 230 7.62 -9.15 -15.50
CA ALA A 230 7.22 -7.85 -16.04
C ALA A 230 5.70 -7.65 -16.01
N VAL A 231 4.91 -8.66 -16.35
CA VAL A 231 3.44 -8.64 -16.23
C VAL A 231 3.03 -8.42 -14.78
N LEU A 232 3.60 -9.18 -13.85
CA LEU A 232 3.33 -9.03 -12.41
C LEU A 232 3.74 -7.64 -11.89
N ASN A 233 4.80 -7.04 -12.45
CA ASN A 233 5.18 -5.66 -12.12
C ASN A 233 4.13 -4.64 -12.59
N VAL A 234 3.52 -4.81 -13.77
CA VAL A 234 2.45 -3.90 -14.24
C VAL A 234 1.19 -4.04 -13.39
N LEU A 235 0.81 -5.26 -13.01
CA LEU A 235 -0.26 -5.48 -12.02
C LEU A 235 0.06 -4.75 -10.70
N LEU A 236 1.29 -4.86 -10.19
CA LEU A 236 1.69 -4.14 -8.98
C LEU A 236 1.68 -2.62 -9.12
N VAL A 237 1.92 -2.04 -10.30
CA VAL A 237 1.75 -0.60 -10.52
C VAL A 237 0.29 -0.18 -10.33
N ALA A 238 -0.66 -0.95 -10.88
CA ALA A 238 -2.09 -0.71 -10.67
C ALA A 238 -2.50 -0.87 -9.19
N VAL A 239 -2.02 -1.93 -8.52
CA VAL A 239 -2.26 -2.16 -7.09
C VAL A 239 -1.75 -1.00 -6.22
N ARG A 240 -0.55 -0.49 -6.51
CA ARG A 240 0.03 0.65 -5.77
C ARG A 240 -0.77 1.93 -5.97
N TYR A 241 -1.21 2.23 -7.19
CA TYR A 241 -2.03 3.41 -7.50
C TYR A 241 -3.42 3.32 -6.86
N ALA A 242 -4.04 2.13 -6.89
CA ALA A 242 -5.27 1.83 -6.17
C ALA A 242 -5.12 2.11 -4.66
N LEU A 243 -4.12 1.50 -4.00
CA LEU A 243 -3.87 1.70 -2.56
C LEU A 243 -3.59 3.16 -2.19
N ASP A 244 -2.85 3.90 -3.01
CA ASP A 244 -2.61 5.34 -2.86
C ASP A 244 -3.92 6.14 -2.96
N GLY A 245 -4.75 5.87 -3.97
CA GLY A 245 -6.06 6.49 -4.17
C GLY A 245 -7.00 6.29 -2.98
N ALA A 246 -7.14 5.06 -2.49
CA ALA A 246 -7.94 4.77 -1.30
C ALA A 246 -7.43 5.50 -0.05
N SER A 247 -6.11 5.57 0.14
CA SER A 247 -5.50 6.26 1.27
C SER A 247 -5.81 7.76 1.27
N ARG A 248 -5.71 8.40 0.10
CA ARG A 248 -6.02 9.83 -0.09
C ARG A 248 -7.50 10.12 0.11
N LEU A 249 -8.38 9.25 -0.40
CA LEU A 249 -9.83 9.39 -0.24
C LEU A 249 -10.24 9.28 1.24
N GLU A 250 -9.70 8.31 1.96
CA GLU A 250 -9.98 8.12 3.38
C GLU A 250 -9.44 9.29 4.23
N GLU A 251 -8.24 9.80 3.90
CA GLU A 251 -7.74 11.00 4.58
C GLU A 251 -8.62 12.24 4.28
N ALA A 252 -9.11 12.40 3.05
CA ALA A 252 -10.01 13.48 2.69
C ALA A 252 -11.34 13.39 3.44
N ARG A 253 -11.95 12.20 3.55
CA ARG A 253 -13.15 11.94 4.36
C ARG A 253 -12.94 12.33 5.82
N ARG A 254 -11.88 11.81 6.45
CA ARG A 254 -11.51 12.12 7.85
C ARG A 254 -11.30 13.62 8.09
N ARG A 255 -10.68 14.34 7.14
CA ARG A 255 -10.53 15.80 7.20
C ARG A 255 -11.89 16.52 7.09
N GLY A 256 -12.79 16.04 6.23
CA GLY A 256 -14.15 16.54 6.09
C GLY A 256 -14.95 16.41 7.38
N GLU A 257 -14.97 15.22 8.00
CA GLU A 257 -15.64 14.97 9.28
C GLU A 257 -15.10 15.85 10.42
N GLN A 258 -13.78 16.04 10.49
CA GLN A 258 -13.15 16.93 11.46
C GLN A 258 -13.55 18.39 11.24
N LEU A 259 -13.61 18.86 9.99
CA LEU A 259 -14.05 20.20 9.65
C LEU A 259 -15.54 20.40 9.98
N GLU A 260 -16.41 19.45 9.62
CA GLU A 260 -17.84 19.49 9.94
C GLU A 260 -18.08 19.52 11.45
N THR A 261 -17.35 18.69 12.20
CA THR A 261 -17.39 18.66 13.67
C THR A 261 -16.93 20.01 14.26
N ALA A 262 -15.88 20.62 13.70
CA ALA A 262 -15.42 21.95 14.12
C ALA A 262 -16.45 23.05 13.81
N MET A 263 -17.09 23.02 12.65
CA MET A 263 -18.15 23.97 12.26
C MET A 263 -19.38 23.85 13.16
N LYS A 264 -19.88 22.62 13.40
CA LYS A 264 -20.99 22.36 14.35
C LYS A 264 -20.63 22.82 15.77
N SER A 265 -19.38 22.61 16.21
CA SER A 265 -18.90 23.10 17.50
C SER A 265 -18.91 24.62 17.59
N ARG A 266 -18.44 25.31 16.54
CA ARG A 266 -18.41 26.78 16.49
C ARG A 266 -19.81 27.38 16.50
N ALA A 267 -20.75 26.85 15.70
CA ALA A 267 -22.12 27.34 15.63
C ALA A 267 -22.79 27.33 17.02
N VAL A 268 -22.68 26.22 17.74
CA VAL A 268 -23.23 26.05 19.10
C VAL A 268 -22.56 26.98 20.11
N ILE A 269 -21.24 27.16 20.05
CA ILE A 269 -20.51 28.08 20.94
C ILE A 269 -20.93 29.54 20.69
N GLU A 270 -21.11 29.94 19.43
CA GLU A 270 -21.60 31.29 19.08
C GLU A 270 -23.05 31.51 19.53
N GLN A 271 -23.92 30.50 19.39
CA GLN A 271 -25.29 30.54 19.91
C GLN A 271 -25.32 30.70 21.44
N ALA A 272 -24.55 29.90 22.18
CA ALA A 272 -24.47 29.98 23.63
C ALA A 272 -23.90 31.33 24.10
N LYS A 273 -22.87 31.84 23.41
CA LYS A 273 -22.31 33.17 23.67
C LYS A 273 -23.37 34.26 23.49
N GLY A 274 -24.15 34.21 22.40
CA GLY A 274 -25.26 35.14 22.15
C GLY A 274 -26.36 35.07 23.22
N ALA A 275 -26.74 33.87 23.66
CA ALA A 275 -27.72 33.68 24.74
C ALA A 275 -27.22 34.26 26.08
N ILE A 276 -25.94 34.03 26.42
CA ILE A 276 -25.32 34.59 27.64
C ILE A 276 -25.24 36.13 27.58
N MET A 277 -24.88 36.69 26.42
CA MET A 277 -24.89 38.15 26.20
C MET A 277 -26.28 38.74 26.47
N ALA A 278 -27.33 38.13 25.92
CA ALA A 278 -28.70 38.58 26.10
C ALA A 278 -29.18 38.46 27.57
N ALA A 279 -28.97 37.29 28.18
CA ALA A 279 -29.44 37.00 29.54
C ALA A 279 -28.71 37.81 30.61
N ARG A 280 -27.39 38.06 30.46
CA ARG A 280 -26.56 38.74 31.46
C ARG A 280 -26.22 40.19 31.12
N ARG A 281 -26.61 40.68 29.94
CA ARG A 281 -26.26 42.01 29.39
C ARG A 281 -24.75 42.30 29.38
N VAL A 282 -23.95 41.28 29.04
CA VAL A 282 -22.49 41.35 28.97
C VAL A 282 -21.99 41.38 27.52
N SER A 283 -20.74 41.81 27.32
CA SER A 283 -20.08 41.77 26.02
C SER A 283 -19.81 40.33 25.54
N ALA A 284 -19.54 40.18 24.24
CA ALA A 284 -19.19 38.89 23.65
C ALA A 284 -17.94 38.26 24.28
N ASP A 285 -16.95 39.07 24.63
CA ASP A 285 -15.71 38.60 25.27
C ASP A 285 -15.95 38.12 26.70
N GLU A 286 -16.83 38.78 27.45
CA GLU A 286 -17.25 38.35 28.79
C GLU A 286 -18.08 37.07 28.74
N ALA A 287 -19.04 36.97 27.80
CA ALA A 287 -19.81 35.75 27.58
C ALA A 287 -18.92 34.57 27.18
N PHE A 288 -17.90 34.80 26.33
CA PHE A 288 -16.92 33.75 25.99
C PHE A 288 -16.03 33.37 27.18
N LYS A 289 -15.59 34.34 27.99
CA LYS A 289 -14.88 34.07 29.25
C LYS A 289 -15.70 33.21 30.21
N VAL A 290 -17.01 33.40 30.31
CA VAL A 290 -17.90 32.54 31.12
C VAL A 290 -17.87 31.09 30.62
N LEU A 291 -18.06 30.86 29.31
CA LEU A 291 -17.99 29.52 28.70
C LEU A 291 -16.63 28.85 28.95
N VAL A 292 -15.53 29.57 28.75
CA VAL A 292 -14.16 29.06 28.95
C VAL A 292 -13.87 28.76 30.42
N THR A 293 -14.33 29.59 31.35
CA THR A 293 -14.18 29.36 32.79
C THR A 293 -14.90 28.09 33.22
N GLU A 294 -16.15 27.88 32.81
CA GLU A 294 -16.88 26.64 33.15
C GLU A 294 -16.31 25.38 32.47
N SER A 295 -15.82 25.50 31.24
CA SER A 295 -15.08 24.44 30.55
C SER A 295 -13.83 24.02 31.32
N LYS A 296 -13.07 24.99 31.88
CA LYS A 296 -11.89 24.72 32.71
C LYS A 296 -12.26 24.15 34.08
N ASN A 297 -13.21 24.77 34.79
CA ASN A 297 -13.63 24.36 36.14
C ASN A 297 -14.10 22.90 36.16
N ARG A 298 -14.79 22.46 35.11
CA ARG A 298 -15.37 21.12 35.00
C ARG A 298 -14.51 20.13 34.22
N ASN A 299 -13.41 20.58 33.60
CA ASN A 299 -12.57 19.81 32.66
C ASN A 299 -13.39 19.15 31.52
N ILE A 300 -14.38 19.87 30.97
CA ILE A 300 -15.28 19.40 29.90
C ILE A 300 -15.05 20.24 28.64
N LYS A 301 -15.14 19.60 27.47
CA LYS A 301 -15.02 20.26 26.15
C LYS A 301 -15.98 21.45 26.02
N LEU A 302 -15.47 22.60 25.59
CA LEU A 302 -16.20 23.88 25.50
C LEU A 302 -17.56 23.79 24.78
N ARG A 303 -17.65 23.00 23.69
CA ARG A 303 -18.92 22.71 22.98
C ARG A 303 -19.99 22.15 23.92
N VAL A 304 -19.65 21.18 24.77
CA VAL A 304 -20.62 20.51 25.66
C VAL A 304 -21.10 21.46 26.77
N ILE A 305 -20.24 22.37 27.23
CA ILE A 305 -20.64 23.46 28.13
C ILE A 305 -21.59 24.43 27.43
N ALA A 306 -21.32 24.79 26.17
CA ALA A 306 -22.20 25.64 25.37
C ALA A 306 -23.58 25.00 25.15
N GLU A 307 -23.64 23.68 24.86
CA GLU A 307 -24.90 22.92 24.75
C GLU A 307 -25.67 22.94 26.08
N ALA A 308 -25.01 22.61 27.19
CA ALA A 308 -25.63 22.61 28.51
C ALA A 308 -26.17 24.00 28.92
N MET A 309 -25.40 25.07 28.67
CA MET A 309 -25.84 26.43 28.98
C MET A 309 -27.00 26.89 28.09
N LEU A 310 -27.05 26.48 26.83
CA LEU A 310 -28.19 26.77 25.95
C LEU A 310 -29.47 26.14 26.47
N HIS A 311 -29.45 24.88 26.89
CA HIS A 311 -30.60 24.22 27.50
C HIS A 311 -31.06 24.95 28.77
N THR A 312 -30.16 25.24 29.71
CA THR A 312 -30.53 25.94 30.96
C THR A 312 -31.09 27.35 30.74
N LEU A 313 -30.67 28.04 29.67
CA LEU A 313 -31.18 29.38 29.30
C LEU A 313 -32.46 29.35 28.45
N GLN A 314 -32.96 28.17 28.07
CA GLN A 314 -34.24 27.99 27.37
C GLN A 314 -35.36 27.52 28.31
N GLU A 315 -35.01 27.03 29.51
CA GLU A 315 -35.92 26.45 30.50
C GLU A 315 -36.31 27.43 31.63
N GLY A 316 -35.80 28.66 31.63
CA GLY A 316 -36.05 29.70 32.65
C GLY A 316 -36.12 31.11 32.08
#